data_AF-A0A6C0F4X2-F1
#
_entry.id   AF-A0A6C0F4X2-F1
#
_cell.length_a   1.000
_cell.length_b   1.000
_cell.length_c   1.000
_cell.angle_alpha   90.00
_cell.angle_beta   90.00
_cell.angle_gamma   90.00
#
_symmetry.space_group_name_H-M   'P 1'
#
loop_
_entity.id
_entity.type
_entity.pdbx_description
1 polymer ?
#
loop_
_entity_poly.entity_id
_entity_poly.type
_entity_poly.pdbx_seq_one_letter_code
_entity_poly.pdbx_strand_id
1 'polypeptide(L)'
;MDSTEEKEMQSLREELDFYKSLWEHHSMSVICMMHIKYRNGKRVWVNLQEATYKLLETLDNHDTDPDIIRWKKDAFRGFDNVS
;
A
#
# COMPACT_ATOMS: atom_id res chain seq x y z
N MET A 1 -18.29 -25.51 18.73
CA MET A 1 -17.47 -24.29 18.76
C MET A 1 -18.07 -23.34 17.74
N ASP A 2 -18.30 -22.09 18.14
CA ASP A 2 -19.11 -21.14 17.38
C ASP A 2 -18.36 -20.72 16.12
N SER A 3 -18.96 -20.94 14.95
CA SER A 3 -18.36 -20.66 13.62
C SER A 3 -17.94 -19.20 13.43
N THR A 4 -18.40 -18.31 14.30
CA THR A 4 -18.03 -16.89 14.34
C THR A 4 -16.62 -16.70 14.89
N GLU A 5 -16.28 -17.39 15.99
CA GLU A 5 -14.96 -17.31 16.63
C GLU A 5 -13.85 -17.81 15.69
N GLU A 6 -14.12 -18.89 14.95
CA GLU A 6 -13.17 -19.43 13.97
C GLU A 6 -12.91 -18.47 12.80
N LYS A 7 -13.94 -17.77 12.33
CA LYS A 7 -13.82 -16.75 11.26
C LYS A 7 -13.05 -15.53 11.75
N GLU A 8 -13.32 -15.07 12.97
CA GLU A 8 -12.59 -13.97 13.58
C GLU A 8 -11.12 -14.32 13.78
N MET A 9 -10.82 -15.52 14.31
CA MET A 9 -9.46 -16.02 14.43
C MET A 9 -8.73 -16.08 13.09
N GLN A 10 -9.40 -16.53 12.04
CA GLN A 10 -8.82 -16.58 10.69
C GLN A 10 -8.53 -15.18 10.16
N SER A 11 -9.46 -14.23 10.29
CA SER A 11 -9.27 -12.85 9.86
C SER A 11 -8.12 -12.16 10.61
N LEU A 12 -8.00 -12.40 11.92
CA LEU A 12 -6.93 -11.84 12.73
C LEU A 12 -5.56 -12.44 12.36
N ARG A 13 -5.52 -13.73 12.00
CA ARG A 13 -4.29 -14.38 11.49
C ARG A 13 -3.85 -13.75 10.18
N GLU A 14 -4.77 -13.61 9.23
CA GLU A 14 -4.48 -12.98 7.93
C GLU A 14 -4.00 -11.53 8.09
N GLU A 15 -4.58 -10.79 9.03
CA GLU A 15 -4.13 -9.45 9.37
C GLU A 15 -2.73 -9.42 9.98
N LEU A 16 -2.46 -10.31 10.94
CA LEU A 16 -1.15 -10.42 11.56
C LEU A 16 -0.06 -10.79 10.53
N ASP A 17 -0.36 -11.75 9.65
CA ASP A 17 0.57 -12.19 8.63
C ASP A 17 0.84 -11.08 7.60
N PHE A 18 -0.17 -10.29 7.24
CA PHE A 18 0.03 -9.09 6.41
C PHE A 18 1.00 -8.08 7.04
N TYR A 19 0.84 -7.76 8.34
CA TYR A 19 1.76 -6.84 9.03
C TYR A 19 3.18 -7.42 9.18
N LYS A 20 3.31 -8.73 9.39
CA LYS A 20 4.61 -9.40 9.45
C LYS A 20 5.36 -9.35 8.13
N SER A 21 4.66 -9.51 7.00
CA SER A 21 5.26 -9.49 5.66
C SER A 21 6.05 -8.22 5.34
N LEU A 22 5.73 -7.10 6.00
CA LEU A 22 6.47 -5.85 5.85
C LEU A 22 7.97 -6.02 6.18
N TRP A 23 8.25 -6.79 7.24
CA TRP A 23 9.59 -7.00 7.77
C TRP A 23 10.41 -8.01 6.97
N GLU A 24 9.75 -8.85 6.18
CA GLU A 24 10.41 -9.86 5.34
C GLU A 24 11.04 -9.25 4.09
N HIS A 25 10.49 -8.12 3.62
CA HIS A 25 10.88 -7.50 2.36
C HIS A 25 11.59 -6.16 2.50
N HIS A 26 11.48 -5.50 3.67
CA HIS A 26 11.95 -4.14 3.86
C HIS A 26 12.71 -3.99 5.18
N SER A 27 13.93 -3.45 5.11
CA SER A 27 14.69 -3.08 6.31
C SER A 27 14.00 -1.92 7.04
N MET A 28 14.23 -1.81 8.35
CA MET A 28 13.63 -0.80 9.24
C MET A 28 13.66 0.63 8.67
N SER A 29 14.71 0.99 7.91
CA SER A 29 14.88 2.31 7.31
C SER A 29 13.85 2.65 6.23
N VAL A 30 13.22 1.65 5.61
CA VAL A 30 12.25 1.83 4.51
C VAL A 30 10.83 2.03 5.03
N ILE A 31 10.54 1.64 6.27
CA ILE A 31 9.17 1.62 6.83
C ILE A 31 8.51 2.99 6.83
N CYS A 32 9.28 4.06 7.03
CA CYS A 32 8.77 5.42 6.98
C CYS A 32 8.22 5.82 5.59
N MET A 33 8.59 5.10 4.53
CA MET A 33 8.10 5.30 3.16
C MET A 33 7.08 4.24 2.73
N MET A 34 6.72 3.31 3.62
CA MET A 34 5.75 2.25 3.34
C MET A 34 4.35 2.65 3.77
N HIS A 35 3.41 2.58 2.84
CA HIS A 35 2.00 2.93 3.07
C HIS A 35 1.09 1.77 2.71
N ILE A 36 0.06 1.52 3.52
CA ILE A 36 -1.00 0.57 3.17
C ILE A 36 -1.97 1.27 2.24
N LYS A 37 -2.19 0.68 1.06
CA LYS A 37 -3.23 1.07 0.11
C LYS A 37 -4.02 -0.16 -0.31
N TYR A 38 -4.99 0.02 -1.19
CA TYR A 38 -5.84 -1.06 -1.69
C TYR A 38 -5.64 -1.26 -3.18
N ARG A 39 -5.67 -2.52 -3.61
CA ARG A 39 -5.69 -2.93 -5.01
C ARG A 39 -6.61 -4.14 -5.14
N ASN A 40 -7.63 -4.05 -6.00
CA ASN A 40 -8.62 -5.09 -6.20
C ASN A 40 -9.26 -5.58 -4.88
N GLY A 41 -9.56 -4.65 -3.97
CA GLY A 41 -10.15 -4.90 -2.66
C GLY A 41 -9.18 -5.48 -1.62
N LYS A 42 -7.89 -5.66 -1.94
CA LYS A 42 -6.89 -6.23 -1.03
C LYS A 42 -5.90 -5.17 -0.56
N ARG A 43 -5.50 -5.24 0.70
CA ARG A 43 -4.43 -4.42 1.26
C ARG A 43 -3.11 -4.77 0.60
N VAL A 44 -2.35 -3.75 0.21
CA VAL A 44 -1.01 -3.87 -0.34
C VAL A 44 -0.10 -2.82 0.28
N TRP A 45 1.15 -3.19 0.45
CA TRP A 45 2.22 -2.28 0.83
C TRP A 45 2.71 -1.52 -0.40
N VAL A 46 2.76 -0.19 -0.31
CA VAL A 46 3.26 0.69 -1.36
C VAL A 46 4.45 1.47 -0.80
N ASN A 47 5.63 1.28 -1.41
CA ASN A 47 6.80 2.08 -1.12
C ASN A 47 6.71 3.40 -1.93
N LEU A 48 6.60 4.53 -1.24
CA LEU A 48 6.51 5.84 -1.89
C LEU A 48 7.78 6.17 -2.71
N GLN A 49 8.95 5.71 -2.28
CA GLN A 49 10.21 5.95 -2.99
C GLN A 49 10.23 5.27 -4.38
N GLU A 50 9.50 4.17 -4.53
CA GLU A 50 9.43 3.35 -5.75
C GLU A 50 8.08 3.51 -6.46
N ALA A 51 7.19 4.36 -5.93
CA ALA A 51 5.84 4.52 -6.44
C ALA A 51 5.86 5.23 -7.80
N THR A 52 5.76 4.45 -8.87
CA THR A 52 5.59 4.97 -10.23
C THR A 52 4.16 5.43 -10.47
N TYR A 53 3.97 6.38 -11.40
CA TYR A 53 2.64 6.81 -11.81
C TYR A 53 1.73 5.64 -12.23
N LYS A 54 2.27 4.68 -13.01
CA LYS A 54 1.55 3.47 -13.43
C LYS A 54 1.12 2.60 -12.25
N LEU A 55 1.98 2.46 -11.22
CA LEU A 55 1.60 1.75 -10.00
C LEU A 55 0.42 2.44 -9.31
N LEU A 56 0.46 3.77 -9.20
CA LEU A 56 -0.57 4.57 -8.54
C LEU A 56 -1.94 4.50 -9.27
N GLU A 57 -1.97 4.41 -10.59
CA GLU A 57 -3.22 4.23 -11.35
C GLU A 57 -3.90 2.88 -11.11
N THR A 58 -3.14 1.85 -10.71
CA THR A 58 -3.69 0.52 -10.43
C THR A 58 -4.22 0.36 -9.01
N LEU A 59 -4.22 1.42 -8.19
CA LEU A 59 -4.73 1.39 -6.82
C LEU A 59 -6.22 1.73 -6.80
N ASP A 60 -6.93 1.07 -5.88
CA ASP A 60 -8.31 1.40 -5.57
C ASP A 60 -8.32 2.78 -4.91
N ASN A 61 -9.23 3.66 -5.34
CA ASN A 61 -9.33 5.05 -4.87
C ASN A 61 -8.21 6.00 -5.36
N HIS A 62 -7.56 5.70 -6.48
CA HIS A 62 -6.51 6.58 -7.00
C HIS A 62 -6.97 8.02 -7.35
N ASP A 63 -8.28 8.26 -7.50
CA ASP A 63 -8.88 9.58 -7.75
C ASP A 63 -9.58 10.18 -6.53
N THR A 64 -9.67 9.45 -5.42
CA THR A 64 -10.38 9.88 -4.20
C THR A 64 -9.52 9.85 -2.95
N ASP A 65 -8.39 9.14 -2.97
CA ASP A 65 -7.38 9.12 -1.92
C ASP A 65 -6.45 10.35 -2.10
N PRO A 66 -6.48 11.32 -1.17
CA PRO A 66 -5.69 12.55 -1.29
C PRO A 66 -4.18 12.30 -1.38
N ASP A 67 -3.68 11.22 -0.77
CA ASP A 67 -2.26 10.88 -0.85
C ASP A 67 -1.92 10.39 -2.26
N ILE A 68 -2.73 9.51 -2.86
CA ILE A 68 -2.46 9.00 -4.22
C ILE A 68 -2.51 10.14 -5.24
N ILE A 69 -3.48 11.05 -5.11
CA ILE A 69 -3.59 12.23 -5.96
C ILE A 69 -2.33 13.11 -5.83
N ARG A 70 -1.88 13.37 -4.60
CA ARG A 70 -0.66 14.13 -4.34
C ARG A 70 0.57 13.44 -4.94
N TRP A 71 0.74 12.15 -4.71
CA TRP A 71 1.87 11.38 -5.21
C TRP A 71 1.92 11.32 -6.73
N LYS A 72 0.77 11.21 -7.41
CA LYS A 72 0.71 11.31 -8.87
C LYS A 72 1.19 12.67 -9.38
N LYS A 73 0.81 13.76 -8.71
CA LYS A 73 1.25 15.12 -9.05
C LYS A 73 2.76 15.28 -8.86
N ASP A 74 3.30 14.73 -7.79
CA ASP A 74 4.74 14.79 -7.50
C ASP A 74 5.55 13.92 -8.48
N ALA A 75 5.04 12.73 -8.84
CA ALA A 75 5.61 11.88 -9.87
C ALA A 75 5.62 12.58 -11.24
N PHE A 76 4.56 13.32 -11.58
CA PHE A 76 4.50 14.12 -12.82
C PHE A 76 5.55 15.23 -12.86
N ARG A 77 5.75 15.97 -11.76
CA ARG A 77 6.74 17.06 -11.68
C ARG A 77 8.19 16.59 -11.80
N GLY A 78 8.47 15.33 -11.47
CA GLY A 78 9.78 14.71 -11.68
C GLY A 78 10.11 14.53 -13.17
N PHE A 79 9.12 14.39 -14.05
CA PHE A 79 9.31 14.30 -15.50
C PHE A 79 9.55 15.66 -16.16
N ASP A 80 8.91 16.73 -15.66
CA ASP A 80 9.01 18.09 -16.25
C ASP A 80 10.37 18.76 -16.04
N ASN A 81 11.16 18.30 -15.06
CA ASN A 81 12.50 18.86 -14.74
C ASN A 81 13.65 18.18 -15.53
N VAL A 82 13.35 17.32 -16.51
CA VAL A 82 14.34 16.63 -17.36
C VAL A 82 14.20 17.06 -18.83
N SER A 83 13.79 18.30 -19.09
CA SER A 83 13.75 18.91 -20.44
C SER A 83 14.73 20.07 -20.56
#